data_AF-A0A1G8JI34-F1
#
_entry.id   AF-A0A1G8JI34-F1
#
_cell.length_a   1.000
_cell.length_b   1.000
_cell.length_c   1.000
_cell.angle_alpha   90.00
_cell.angle_beta   90.00
_cell.angle_gamma   90.00
#
_symmetry.space_group_name_H-M   'P 1'
#
loop_
_entity.id
_entity.type
_entity.pdbx_description
1 polymer ?
#
loop_
_entity_poly.entity_id
_entity_poly.type
_entity_poly.pdbx_seq_one_letter_code
_entity_poly.pdbx_strand_id
1 'polypeptide(L)'
;MPRSVALSLVLSRSQKAVFDRFWRETTRHGARPFFMPDPTTDGWPLLTPEGHYLRTPGGAPLLLSAQWLCLFGDSLPSETLRGASFTLSFDIWVMP
;
A
#
# COMPACT_ATOMS: atom_id res chain seq x y z
N MET A 1 -6.24 -17.79 3.19
CA MET A 1 -5.76 -17.59 4.58
C MET A 1 -5.16 -16.19 4.65
N PRO A 2 -5.29 -15.47 5.78
CA PRO A 2 -4.66 -14.16 5.94
C PRO A 2 -3.15 -14.25 5.72
N ARG A 3 -2.58 -13.29 4.98
CA ARG A 3 -1.15 -13.26 4.66
C ARG A 3 -0.48 -12.10 5.38
N SER A 4 0.60 -12.38 6.13
CA SER A 4 1.42 -11.32 6.72
C SER A 4 2.37 -10.73 5.68
N VAL A 5 2.50 -9.41 5.67
CA VAL A 5 3.44 -8.66 4.82
C VAL A 5 4.16 -7.63 5.67
N ALA A 6 5.48 -7.72 5.70
CA ALA A 6 6.34 -6.70 6.29
C ALA A 6 6.50 -5.52 5.32
N LEU A 7 6.28 -4.31 5.81
CA LEU A 7 6.41 -3.07 5.05
C LEU A 7 7.48 -2.16 5.65
N SER A 8 8.22 -1.50 4.75
CA SER A 8 9.19 -0.47 5.09
C SER A 8 8.97 0.73 4.18
N LEU A 9 8.53 1.84 4.77
CA LEU A 9 8.23 3.08 4.05
C LEU A 9 9.33 4.10 4.34
N VAL A 10 9.92 4.67 3.28
CA VAL A 10 10.85 5.80 3.40
C VAL A 10 10.09 7.08 3.04
N LEU A 11 9.85 7.92 4.03
CA LEU A 11 8.97 9.07 3.92
C LEU A 11 9.74 10.38 4.15
N SER A 12 9.39 11.41 3.40
CA SER A 12 9.74 12.79 3.73
C SER A 12 8.94 13.29 4.94
N ARG A 13 9.29 14.48 5.47
CA ARG A 13 8.57 15.08 6.61
C ARG A 13 7.08 15.29 6.35
N SER A 14 6.70 15.65 5.12
CA SER A 14 5.30 15.88 4.74
C SER A 14 4.55 14.55 4.58
N GLN A 15 5.16 13.55 3.96
CA GLN A 15 4.58 12.21 3.83
C GLN A 15 4.39 11.53 5.19
N LYS A 16 5.35 11.72 6.11
CA LYS A 16 5.22 11.24 7.50
C LYS A 16 4.01 11.86 8.20
N ALA A 17 3.76 13.15 8.02
CA ALA A 17 2.58 13.81 8.61
C ALA A 17 1.26 13.20 8.08
N VAL A 18 1.23 12.82 6.80
CA VAL A 18 0.08 12.12 6.20
C VAL A 18 -0.07 10.73 6.83
N PHE A 19 1.03 9.98 6.97
CA PHE A 19 0.99 8.67 7.62
C PHE A 19 0.52 8.76 9.08
N ASP A 20 1.09 9.67 9.88
CA ASP A 20 0.72 9.85 11.29
C ASP A 20 -0.78 10.16 11.44
N ARG A 21 -1.31 11.00 10.53
CA ARG A 21 -2.73 11.33 10.47
C ARG A 21 -3.56 10.11 10.12
N PHE A 22 -3.19 9.38 9.06
CA PHE A 22 -3.87 8.16 8.63
C PHE A 22 -3.91 7.10 9.75
N TRP A 23 -2.77 6.87 10.41
CA TRP A 23 -2.64 5.94 11.52
C TRP A 23 -3.56 6.31 12.69
N ARG A 24 -3.55 7.57 13.11
CA ARG A 24 -4.36 8.02 14.25
C ARG A 24 -5.86 8.10 13.90
N GLU A 25 -6.18 8.68 12.76
CA GLU A 25 -7.56 9.04 12.41
C GLU A 25 -8.25 7.92 11.63
N THR A 26 -7.67 7.43 10.54
CA THR A 26 -8.33 6.44 9.68
C THR A 26 -8.35 5.07 10.34
N THR A 27 -7.20 4.61 10.83
CA THR A 27 -7.08 3.25 11.38
C THR A 27 -7.32 3.18 12.88
N ARG A 28 -7.49 4.32 13.56
CA ARG A 28 -7.65 4.40 15.03
C ARG A 28 -6.53 3.65 15.75
N HIS A 29 -5.29 4.03 15.46
CA HIS A 29 -4.08 3.39 15.98
C HIS A 29 -3.98 1.91 15.58
N GLY A 30 -4.40 1.57 14.36
CA GLY A 30 -4.32 0.21 13.79
C GLY A 30 -5.49 -0.71 14.11
N ALA A 31 -6.46 -0.27 14.90
CA ALA A 31 -7.62 -1.07 15.28
C ALA A 31 -8.63 -1.29 14.14
N ARG A 32 -8.60 -0.47 13.08
CA ARG A 32 -9.53 -0.54 11.95
C ARG A 32 -8.85 -1.02 10.67
N PRO A 33 -9.56 -1.80 9.85
CA PRO A 33 -9.07 -2.19 8.54
C PRO A 33 -9.00 -0.99 7.60
N PHE A 34 -8.13 -1.08 6.60
CA PHE A 34 -7.95 -0.07 5.57
C PHE A 34 -7.69 -0.71 4.21
N PHE A 35 -8.04 0.00 3.14
CA PHE A 35 -7.70 -0.44 1.79
C PHE A 35 -6.33 0.09 1.40
N MET A 36 -5.52 -0.79 0.79
CA MET A 36 -4.22 -0.46 0.24
C MET A 36 -4.16 -0.97 -1.20
N PRO A 37 -3.71 -0.16 -2.18
CA PRO A 37 -3.41 -0.65 -3.51
C PRO A 37 -2.38 -1.79 -3.44
N ASP A 38 -2.59 -2.87 -4.18
CA ASP A 38 -1.65 -3.97 -4.27
C ASP A 38 -0.34 -3.46 -4.91
N PRO A 39 0.78 -3.35 -4.17
CA PRO A 39 2.04 -2.83 -4.70
C PRO A 39 2.67 -3.74 -5.78
N THR A 40 2.18 -4.96 -5.94
CA THR A 40 2.69 -5.93 -6.92
C THR A 40 1.86 -5.96 -8.20
N THR A 41 0.58 -5.60 -8.15
CA THR A 41 -0.37 -5.78 -9.25
C THR A 41 -1.09 -4.50 -9.68
N ASP A 42 -1.39 -3.61 -8.75
CA ASP A 42 -2.17 -2.40 -9.04
C ASP A 42 -1.41 -1.46 -9.99
N GLY A 43 -2.10 -0.95 -11.01
CA GLY A 43 -1.53 -0.04 -12.00
C GLY A 43 -0.75 -0.71 -13.14
N TRP A 44 -0.65 -2.04 -13.17
CA TRP A 44 -0.01 -2.75 -14.29
C TRP A 44 -0.92 -2.82 -15.52
N PRO A 45 -0.42 -2.64 -16.75
CA PRO A 45 -1.22 -2.79 -17.96
C PRO A 45 -1.79 -4.20 -18.12
N LEU A 46 -3.08 -4.26 -18.45
CA LEU A 46 -3.77 -5.50 -18.77
C LEU A 46 -3.34 -5.98 -20.18
N LEU A 47 -2.99 -7.25 -20.30
CA LEU A 47 -2.45 -7.84 -21.54
C LEU A 47 -3.48 -8.76 -22.22
N THR A 48 -3.44 -8.82 -23.56
CA THR A 48 -4.06 -9.90 -24.34
C THR A 48 -3.26 -11.19 -24.18
N PRO A 49 -3.80 -12.36 -24.58
CA PRO A 49 -3.05 -13.62 -24.58
C PRO A 49 -1.74 -13.56 -25.39
N GLU A 50 -1.66 -12.68 -26.39
CA GLU A 50 -0.50 -12.45 -27.24
C GLU A 50 0.50 -11.42 -26.64
N GLY A 51 0.21 -10.87 -25.46
CA GLY A 51 1.08 -9.95 -24.73
C GLY A 51 0.92 -8.47 -25.12
N HIS A 52 -0.10 -8.10 -25.90
CA HIS A 52 -0.35 -6.71 -26.25
C HIS A 52 -1.16 -6.00 -25.16
N TYR A 53 -0.92 -4.70 -24.94
CA TYR A 53 -1.75 -3.91 -24.03
C TYR A 53 -3.19 -3.83 -24.51
N LEU A 54 -4.13 -4.22 -23.66
CA LEU A 54 -5.53 -3.87 -23.84
C LEU A 54 -5.71 -2.38 -23.59
N ARG A 55 -6.41 -1.71 -24.50
CA ARG A 55 -6.54 -0.25 -24.52
C ARG A 55 -7.99 0.16 -24.41
N THR A 56 -8.20 1.31 -23.79
CA THR A 56 -9.46 2.06 -23.85
C THR A 56 -9.72 2.53 -25.29
N PRO A 57 -10.95 2.93 -25.64
CA PRO A 57 -11.26 3.49 -26.96
C PRO A 57 -10.39 4.70 -27.35
N GLY A 58 -9.87 5.45 -26.36
CA GLY A 58 -8.95 6.57 -26.56
C GLY A 58 -7.47 6.19 -26.70
N GLY A 59 -7.14 4.89 -26.71
CA GLY A 59 -5.77 4.39 -26.95
C GLY A 59 -4.89 4.25 -25.70
N ALA A 60 -5.33 4.69 -24.52
CA ALA A 60 -4.62 4.49 -23.26
C ALA A 60 -4.73 3.04 -22.76
N PRO A 61 -3.69 2.43 -22.17
CA PRO A 61 -3.77 1.08 -21.60
C PRO A 61 -4.81 0.98 -20.48
N LEU A 62 -5.56 -0.12 -20.47
CA LEU A 62 -6.35 -0.54 -19.32
C LEU A 62 -5.40 -1.06 -18.25
N LEU A 63 -5.54 -0.58 -17.02
CA LEU A 63 -4.69 -0.98 -15.89
C LEU A 63 -5.45 -1.97 -15.01
N LEU A 64 -4.71 -2.93 -14.45
CA LEU A 64 -5.18 -3.80 -13.39
C LEU A 64 -5.48 -2.94 -12.16
N SER A 65 -6.67 -3.15 -11.59
CA SER A 65 -7.06 -2.58 -10.31
C SER A 65 -7.03 -3.71 -9.28
N ALA A 66 -6.09 -3.64 -8.34
CA ALA A 66 -5.95 -4.63 -7.30
C ALA A 66 -5.83 -3.92 -5.96
N GLN A 67 -6.72 -4.27 -5.03
CA GLN A 67 -6.76 -3.67 -3.70
C GLN A 67 -6.69 -4.77 -2.64
N TRP A 68 -5.93 -4.51 -1.61
CA TRP A 68 -5.84 -5.33 -0.41
C TRP A 68 -6.66 -4.68 0.69
N LEU A 69 -7.50 -5.48 1.35
CA LEU A 69 -8.05 -5.13 2.65
C LEU A 69 -7.05 -5.52 3.72
N CYS A 70 -6.48 -4.52 4.39
CA CYS A 70 -5.38 -4.70 5.32
C CYS A 70 -5.80 -4.38 6.76
N LEU A 71 -5.24 -5.13 7.71
CA LEU A 71 -5.17 -4.77 9.11
C LEU A 71 -3.71 -4.60 9.51
N PHE A 72 -3.42 -3.79 10.51
CA PHE A 72 -2.08 -3.78 11.08
C PHE A 72 -1.81 -5.08 11.82
N GLY A 73 -0.58 -5.57 11.67
CA GLY A 73 -0.11 -6.80 12.29
C GLY A 73 0.39 -6.61 13.71
N ASP A 74 1.16 -7.59 14.15
CA ASP A 74 1.68 -7.65 15.52
C ASP A 74 2.75 -6.57 15.76
N SER A 75 3.51 -6.23 14.72
CA SER A 75 4.48 -5.14 14.75
C SER A 75 3.84 -3.81 14.36
N LEU A 76 3.57 -2.97 15.36
CA LEU A 76 3.09 -1.60 15.15
C LEU A 76 4.17 -0.72 14.49
N PRO A 77 3.77 0.40 13.84
CA PRO A 77 4.71 1.34 13.22
C PRO A 77 5.81 1.81 14.15
N SER A 78 7.03 1.42 13.81
CA SER A 78 8.26 1.90 14.46
C SER A 78 8.99 2.86 13.53
N GLU A 79 9.47 3.98 14.08
CA GLU A 79 10.12 5.04 13.33
C GLU A 79 11.62 5.06 13.55
N THR A 80 12.38 5.20 12.47
CA THR A 80 13.82 5.49 12.51
C THR A 80 14.12 6.69 11.65
N LEU A 81 14.77 7.71 12.22
CA LEU A 81 15.25 8.87 11.48
C LEU A 81 16.58 8.54 10.79
N ARG A 82 16.66 8.74 9.47
CA ARG A 82 17.88 8.56 8.68
C ARG A 82 18.12 9.81 7.83
N GLY A 83 19.04 10.67 8.29
CA GLY A 83 19.28 11.96 7.66
C GLY A 83 18.03 12.84 7.70
N ALA A 84 17.49 13.20 6.52
CA ALA A 84 16.26 13.98 6.38
C ALA A 84 14.99 13.14 6.14
N SER A 85 15.11 11.80 6.15
CA SER A 85 14.03 10.88 5.83
C SER A 85 13.64 10.04 7.05
N PHE A 86 12.36 9.67 7.11
CA PHE A 86 11.78 8.83 8.16
C PHE A 86 11.53 7.44 7.58
N THR A 87 12.12 6.42 8.18
CA THR A 87 11.82 5.03 7.84
C THR A 87 10.78 4.50 8.83
N LEU A 88 9.61 4.11 8.34
CA LEU A 88 8.57 3.46 9.11
C LEU A 88 8.52 1.97 8.77
N SER A 89 8.67 1.13 9.80
CA SER A 89 8.63 -0.33 9.66
C SER A 89 7.48 -0.91 10.48
N PHE A 90 6.65 -1.74 9.85
CA PHE A 90 5.50 -2.41 10.46
C PHE A 90 5.05 -3.61 9.62
N ASP A 91 4.20 -4.44 10.21
CA ASP A 91 3.57 -5.56 9.52
C ASP A 91 2.09 -5.26 9.25
N ILE A 92 1.57 -5.85 8.17
CA ILE A 92 0.14 -5.85 7.86
C ILE A 92 -0.36 -7.28 7.61
N TRP A 93 -1.59 -7.54 8.02
CA TRP A 93 -2.35 -8.71 7.61
C TRP A 93 -3.22 -8.35 6.42
N VAL A 94 -2.98 -9.03 5.29
CA VAL A 94 -3.84 -8.96 4.11
C VAL A 94 -4.96 -9.98 4.29
N MET A 95 -6.19 -9.47 4.33
CA MET A 95 -7.41 -10.26 4.42
C MET A 95 -7.70 -10.97 3.09
N PRO A 96 -8.31 -12.17 3.12
CA PRO A 96 -8.65 -12.93 1.91
C PRO A 96 -9.79 -12.30 1.09
#